data_AF-A0A528BMP9-F1
#
_entry.id   AF-A0A528BMP9-F1
#
_cell.length_a   1.000
_cell.length_b   1.000
_cell.length_c   1.000
_cell.angle_alpha   90.00
_cell.angle_beta   90.00
_cell.angle_gamma   90.00
#
_symmetry.space_group_name_H-M   'P 1'
#
loop_
_entity.id
_entity.type
_entity.pdbx_description
1 polymer ?
#
loop_
_entity_poly.entity_id
_entity_poly.type
_entity_poly.pdbx_seq_one_letter_code
_entity_poly.pdbx_strand_id
1 'polypeptide(L)' 'MGQGDIAYFGIRHHGPGSADSLAQALQDLQPVAVLIEGPIDASALLPLLARPEMQPPVALLC' A
#
# COMPACT_ATOMS: atom_id res chain seq x y z
N MET A 1 24.65 -4.48 11.81
CA MET A 1 23.87 -4.38 10.56
C MET A 1 22.86 -3.28 10.81
N GLY A 2 23.02 -2.13 10.14
CA GLY A 2 22.38 -0.88 10.51
C GLY A 2 20.85 -0.99 10.56
N GLN A 3 20.24 -0.29 11.53
CA GLN A 3 18.82 0.03 11.49
C GLN A 3 18.55 0.62 10.10
N GLY A 4 17.86 -0.10 9.22
CA GLY A 4 17.38 0.52 7.98
C GLY A 4 16.39 1.60 8.37
N ASP A 5 16.48 2.78 7.76
CA ASP A 5 15.55 3.87 8.02
C ASP A 5 14.15 3.43 7.57
N ILE A 6 13.25 3.17 8.53
CA ILE A 6 11.85 2.83 8.28
C ILE A 6 11.05 4.14 8.26
N ALA A 7 10.41 4.43 7.14
CA ALA A 7 9.45 5.53 7.03
C ALA A 7 8.02 5.02 7.28
N TYR A 8 7.28 5.69 8.16
CA TYR A 8 5.89 5.36 8.48
C TYR A 8 4.93 6.38 7.86
N PHE A 9 3.91 5.90 7.15
CA PHE A 9 2.87 6.73 6.54
C PHE A 9 1.51 6.41 7.14
N GLY A 10 1.05 7.23 8.09
CA GLY A 10 -0.26 7.06 8.74
C GLY A 10 -1.42 7.52 7.87
N ILE A 11 -1.89 6.68 6.95
CA ILE A 11 -2.98 7.01 6.02
C ILE A 11 -4.32 6.53 6.60
N ARG A 12 -5.22 7.48 6.89
CA ARG A 12 -6.56 7.19 7.44
C ARG A 12 -7.66 7.16 6.38
N HIS A 13 -7.44 7.87 5.27
CA HIS A 13 -8.36 7.93 4.14
C HIS A 13 -7.55 7.92 2.85
N HIS A 14 -7.80 6.94 1.99
CA HIS A 14 -7.18 6.84 0.67
C HIS A 14 -7.92 7.74 -0.33
N GLY A 15 -7.91 9.04 -0.06
CA GLY A 15 -8.38 10.06 -0.99
C GLY A 15 -7.33 10.40 -2.05
N PRO A 16 -7.71 11.05 -3.15
CA PRO A 16 -6.80 11.37 -4.26
C PRO A 16 -5.58 12.21 -3.82
N GLY A 17 -5.75 13.18 -2.92
CA GLY A 17 -4.64 14.01 -2.44
C GLY A 17 -3.63 13.24 -1.57
N SER A 18 -4.11 12.32 -0.73
CA SER A 18 -3.22 11.46 0.08
C SER A 18 -2.46 10.46 -0.79
N ALA A 19 -3.10 9.94 -1.84
CA ALA A 19 -2.46 9.06 -2.82
C ALA A 19 -1.33 9.79 -3.56
N ASP A 20 -1.57 11.01 -4.03
CA ASP A 20 -0.57 11.83 -4.73
C ASP A 20 0.62 12.20 -3.82
N SER A 21 0.33 12.61 -2.58
CA SER A 21 1.36 12.93 -1.58
C SER A 21 2.23 11.70 -1.24
N LEU A 22 1.62 10.52 -1.12
CA LEU A 22 2.35 9.27 -0.89
C LEU A 22 3.21 8.91 -2.11
N ALA A 23 2.68 9.06 -3.32
CA ALA A 23 3.42 8.78 -4.54
C ALA A 23 4.69 9.64 -4.65
N GLN A 24 4.60 10.93 -4.34
CA GLN A 24 5.77 11.82 -4.29
C GLN A 24 6.77 11.39 -3.21
N ALA A 25 6.30 11.07 -2.01
CA ALA A 25 7.18 10.62 -0.92
C ALA A 25 7.91 9.30 -1.25
N LEU A 26 7.23 8.38 -1.92
CA LEU A 26 7.83 7.11 -2.37
C LEU A 26 8.87 7.34 -3.49
N GLN A 27 8.64 8.30 -4.37
CA GLN A 27 9.63 8.69 -5.39
C GLN A 27 10.90 9.25 -4.76
N ASP A 28 10.79 10.03 -3.69
CA ASP A 28 11.95 10.61 -3.00
C ASP A 28 12.68 9.55 -2.15
N LEU A 29 11.93 8.65 -1.49
CA LEU A 29 12.48 7.63 -0.60
C LEU A 29 13.13 6.45 -1.34
N GLN A 30 12.63 6.11 -2.54
CA GLN A 30 13.06 4.93 -3.32
C GLN A 30 13.15 3.64 -2.48
N PRO A 31 12.09 3.24 -1.75
CA PRO A 31 12.16 2.08 -0.87
C PRO A 31 12.25 0.78 -1.68
N VAL A 32 13.03 -0.18 -1.16
CA VAL A 32 13.13 -1.53 -1.74
C VAL A 32 11.87 -2.37 -1.52
N ALA A 33 11.05 -2.01 -0.54
CA ALA A 33 9.81 -2.69 -0.20
C ALA A 33 8.82 -1.72 0.46
N VAL A 34 7.53 -1.95 0.22
CA VAL A 34 6.44 -1.23 0.87
C VAL A 34 5.58 -2.25 1.62
N LEU A 35 5.44 -2.07 2.93
CA LEU A 35 4.50 -2.83 3.75
C LEU A 35 3.19 -2.06 3.84
N ILE A 36 2.08 -2.70 3.45
CA ILE A 36 0.73 -2.14 3.54
C ILE A 36 -0.04 -2.93 4.60
N GLU A 37 -0.47 -2.25 5.66
CA GLU A 37 -1.36 -2.84 6.66
C GLU A 37 -2.80 -2.82 6.11
N GLY A 38 -3.47 -3.97 6.16
CA GLY A 38 -4.84 -4.15 5.69
C GLY A 38 -5.77 -4.68 6.78
N PRO A 39 -7.09 -4.64 6.57
CA PRO A 39 -8.06 -5.20 7.51
C PRO A 39 -7.90 -6.73 7.60
N ILE A 40 -8.12 -7.28 8.80
CA ILE A 40 -7.97 -8.74 9.05
C ILE A 40 -8.87 -9.59 8.13
N ASP A 41 -10.07 -9.09 7.84
CA ASP A 41 -11.07 -9.76 7.01
C ASP A 41 -10.64 -9.90 5.53
N ALA A 42 -9.67 -9.09 5.07
CA ALA A 42 -9.13 -9.18 3.73
C ALA A 42 -8.13 -10.33 3.53
N SER A 43 -7.70 -11.01 4.61
CA SER A 43 -6.63 -12.03 4.54
C SER A 43 -6.94 -13.15 3.55
N ALA A 44 -8.18 -13.63 3.52
CA ALA A 44 -8.63 -14.68 2.60
C ALA A 44 -8.66 -14.22 1.13
N LEU A 45 -8.62 -12.91 0.89
CA LEU A 45 -8.71 -12.28 -0.42
C LEU A 45 -7.33 -11.88 -0.98
N LEU A 46 -6.27 -11.88 -0.16
CA LEU A 46 -4.90 -11.63 -0.60
C LEU A 46 -4.48 -12.47 -1.83
N PRO A 47 -4.86 -13.77 -1.95
CA PRO A 47 -4.52 -14.55 -3.15
C PRO A 47 -5.11 -13.99 -4.45
N LEU A 48 -6.16 -13.17 -4.39
CA LEU A 48 -6.73 -12.52 -5.57
C LEU A 48 -5.78 -11.46 -6.15
N LEU A 49 -4.95 -10.81 -5.33
CA LEU A 49 -3.99 -9.79 -5.78
C LEU A 49 -2.91 -10.36 -6.71
N ALA A 50 -2.61 -11.66 -6.61
CA ALA A 50 -1.63 -12.33 -7.45
C ALA A 50 -2.20 -12.78 -8.81
N ARG A 51 -3.50 -12.59 -9.05
CA ARG A 51 -4.14 -13.01 -10.31
C ARG A 51 -3.86 -12.00 -11.42
N PRO A 52 -3.44 -12.44 -12.62
CA PRO A 52 -3.19 -11.54 -13.75
C PRO A 52 -4.41 -10.71 -14.19
N GLU A 53 -5.62 -11.22 -13.94
CA GLU A 53 -6.87 -10.54 -14.28
C GLU A 53 -7.23 -9.41 -13.29
N MET A 54 -6.55 -9.33 -12.14
CA MET A 54 -6.77 -8.30 -11.13
C MET A 54 -6.06 -7.00 -11.54
N GLN A 55 -6.79 -6.15 -12.28
CA GLN A 55 -6.29 -4.86 -12.76
C GLN A 55 -6.96 -3.69 -12.02
N PRO A 56 -6.20 -2.72 -11.50
CA PRO A 56 -6.75 -1.50 -10.93
C PRO A 56 -7.65 -0.71 -11.90
N PRO A 57 -8.65 0.06 -11.40
CA PRO A 57 -8.99 0.23 -9.99
C PRO A 57 -9.84 -0.95 -9.47
N VAL A 58 -9.45 -1.50 -8.31
CA VAL A 58 -10.20 -2.54 -7.60
C VAL A 58 -10.54 -2.02 -6.21
N ALA A 59 -11.77 -2.27 -5.77
CA ALA A 59 -12.22 -1.99 -4.42
C ALA A 59 -12.53 -3.29 -3.68
N LEU A 60 -12.17 -3.33 -2.40
CA LEU A 60 -12.62 -4.35 -1.49
C LEU A 60 -13.88 -3.85 -0.77
N LEU A 61 -14.97 -4.61 -0.84
CA LEU A 61 -16.18 -4.34 -0.06
C LEU A 61 -16.12 -5.17 1.23
N CYS A 62 -15.97 -4.49 2.36
CA CYS A 62 -16.05 -5.07 3.70
C CYS A 62 -17.46 -4.86 4.28
#